data_AF-A0A8J3N5E2-F1
#
_entry.id   AF-A0A8J3N5E2-F1
#
_cell.length_a   1.000
_cell.length_b   1.000
_cell.length_c   1.000
_cell.angle_alpha   90.00
_cell.angle_beta   90.00
_cell.angle_gamma   90.00
#
_symmetry.space_group_name_H-M   'P 1'
#
loop_
_entity.id
_entity.type
_entity.pdbx_description
1 polymer ?
#
loop_
_entity_poly.entity_id
_entity_poly.type
_entity_poly.pdbx_seq_one_letter_code
_entity_poly.pdbx_strand_id
1 'polypeptide(L)'
;MKQPLKFHQVLRAVIKRANARHRRATNTTLSLYTIAQDVGLDITTFILVLRGEAILEHAYLFPLLIYLGCDEHEQRFIFHLAEIAARESYIQTEPSTEGYSLKLFQSHDDTDPEADRITDEHPRL
;
A
#
# COMPACT_ATOMS: atom_id res chain seq x y z
N MET A 1 3.04 -17.81 15.97
CA MET A 1 2.99 -17.13 14.66
C MET A 1 3.13 -15.63 14.91
N LYS A 2 4.17 -14.96 14.36
CA LYS A 2 4.31 -13.50 14.50
C LYS A 2 3.34 -12.84 13.52
N GLN A 3 2.47 -11.95 13.99
CA GLN A 3 1.58 -11.18 13.11
C GLN A 3 2.43 -10.30 12.15
N PRO A 4 1.98 -10.08 10.91
CA PRO A 4 2.68 -9.20 9.98
C PRO A 4 2.74 -7.78 10.55
N LEU A 5 3.91 -7.14 10.42
CA LEU A 5 4.11 -5.75 10.83
C LEU A 5 3.25 -4.82 9.98
N LYS A 6 2.43 -3.98 10.62
CA LYS A 6 1.60 -3.00 9.92
C LYS A 6 2.34 -1.68 9.74
N PHE A 7 2.09 -0.99 8.62
CA PHE A 7 2.68 0.32 8.28
C PHE A 7 2.64 1.32 9.46
N HIS A 8 1.47 1.57 10.04
CA HIS A 8 1.31 2.53 11.14
C HIS A 8 2.10 2.14 12.41
N GLN A 9 2.31 0.84 12.65
CA GLN A 9 3.08 0.36 13.80
C GLN A 9 4.57 0.67 13.62
N VAL A 10 5.09 0.44 12.41
CA VAL A 10 6.47 0.75 12.05
C VAL A 10 6.70 2.26 12.08
N LEU A 11 5.78 3.06 11.50
CA LEU A 11 5.88 4.51 11.52
C LEU A 11 5.89 5.08 12.95
N ARG A 12 5.05 4.56 13.85
CA ARG A 12 5.09 4.92 15.28
C ARG A 12 6.44 4.58 15.93
N ALA A 13 7.04 3.44 15.59
CA ALA A 13 8.33 3.06 16.14
C ALA A 13 9.45 4.03 15.69
N VAL A 14 9.44 4.41 14.41
CA VAL A 14 10.35 5.41 13.86
C VAL A 14 10.19 6.76 14.54
N ILE A 15 8.96 7.23 14.75
CA ILE A 15 8.70 8.50 15.45
C ILE A 15 9.20 8.44 16.89
N LYS A 16 8.95 7.33 17.61
CA LYS A 16 9.49 7.15 18.97
C LYS A 16 11.01 7.23 19.00
N ARG A 17 11.68 6.61 18.02
CA ARG A 17 13.14 6.68 17.88
C ARG A 17 13.62 8.11 17.59
N ALA A 18 12.96 8.81 16.66
CA ALA A 18 13.28 10.20 16.34
C ALA A 18 13.11 11.11 17.57
N ASN A 19 12.03 10.95 18.33
CA ASN A 19 11.79 11.67 19.59
C ASN A 19 12.86 11.35 20.64
N ALA A 20 13.27 10.08 20.78
CA ALA A 20 14.34 9.71 21.70
C ALA A 20 15.69 10.35 21.31
N ARG A 21 16.02 10.38 20.01
CA ARG A 21 17.21 11.06 19.49
C ARG A 21 17.15 12.56 19.74
N HIS A 22 16.03 13.20 19.44
CA HIS A 22 15.82 14.63 19.66
C HIS A 22 15.97 14.97 21.14
N ARG A 23 15.28 14.25 22.03
CA ARG A 23 15.37 14.47 23.48
C ARG A 23 16.78 14.35 24.03
N ARG A 24 17.60 13.45 23.51
CA ARG A 24 19.02 13.33 23.89
C ARG A 24 19.85 14.55 23.46
N ALA A 25 19.50 15.19 22.34
CA ALA A 25 20.23 16.32 21.80
C ALA A 25 19.79 17.67 22.38
N THR A 26 18.48 17.85 22.63
CA THR A 26 17.89 19.16 22.97
C THR A 26 17.27 19.23 24.36
N ASN A 27 17.17 18.10 25.06
CA ASN A 27 16.44 17.95 26.33
C ASN A 27 14.93 18.27 26.24
N THR A 28 14.37 18.39 25.04
CA THR A 28 12.93 18.63 24.78
C THR A 28 12.26 17.44 24.11
N THR A 29 10.93 17.37 24.14
CA THR A 29 10.17 16.35 23.40
C THR A 29 9.83 16.83 22.01
N LEU A 30 10.01 15.95 21.02
CA LEU A 30 9.56 16.17 19.66
C LEU A 30 8.07 15.86 19.57
N SER A 31 7.25 16.90 19.38
CA SER A 31 5.80 16.75 19.29
C SER A 31 5.37 16.32 17.87
N LEU A 32 4.24 15.62 17.76
CA LEU A 32 3.65 15.30 16.46
C LEU A 32 3.25 16.55 15.67
N TYR A 33 2.82 17.60 16.39
CA TYR A 33 2.49 18.90 15.79
C TYR A 33 3.70 19.52 15.10
N THR A 34 4.86 19.53 15.77
CA THR A 34 6.12 20.04 15.20
C THR A 34 6.52 19.26 13.96
N ILE A 35 6.49 17.93 14.02
CA ILE A 35 6.81 17.07 12.86
C ILE A 35 5.88 17.39 11.69
N ALA A 36 4.56 17.48 11.95
CA ALA A 36 3.56 17.74 10.91
C ALA A 36 3.78 19.12 10.28
N GLN A 37 3.98 20.16 11.09
CA GLN A 37 4.23 21.51 10.64
C GLN A 37 5.51 21.60 9.78
N ASP A 38 6.62 21.00 10.23
CA ASP A 38 7.90 21.06 9.54
C ASP A 38 7.88 20.32 8.19
N VAL A 39 7.05 19.29 8.08
CA VAL A 39 6.88 18.48 6.85
C VAL A 39 5.76 19.01 5.95
N GLY A 40 4.99 20.01 6.40
CA GLY A 40 3.84 20.52 5.65
C GLY A 40 2.66 19.54 5.58
N LEU A 41 2.54 18.65 6.58
CA LEU A 41 1.47 17.67 6.70
C LEU A 41 0.38 18.18 7.66
N ASP A 42 -0.89 18.00 7.30
CA ASP A 42 -1.99 18.26 8.22
C ASP A 42 -1.93 17.32 9.45
N ILE A 43 -2.05 17.88 10.65
CA ILE A 43 -1.92 17.13 11.90
C ILE A 43 -3.04 16.09 12.07
N THR A 44 -4.24 16.37 11.54
CA THR A 44 -5.37 15.43 11.62
C THR A 44 -5.08 14.22 10.76
N THR A 45 -4.69 14.43 9.50
CA THR A 45 -4.24 13.35 8.61
C THR A 45 -3.11 12.55 9.23
N PHE A 46 -2.13 13.22 9.84
CA PHE A 46 -1.01 12.52 10.48
C PHE A 46 -1.47 11.60 11.62
N ILE A 47 -2.40 12.07 12.46
CA ILE A 47 -2.98 11.27 13.54
C ILE A 47 -3.74 10.06 12.99
N LEU A 48 -4.57 10.24 11.94
CA LEU A 48 -5.31 9.15 11.30
C LEU A 48 -4.37 8.09 10.73
N VAL A 49 -3.30 8.52 10.05
CA VAL A 49 -2.25 7.61 9.56
C VAL A 49 -1.62 6.81 10.70
N LEU A 50 -1.29 7.47 11.82
CA LEU A 50 -0.73 6.78 12.97
C LEU A 50 -1.72 5.82 13.63
N ARG A 51 -3.03 6.04 13.51
CA ARG A 51 -4.06 5.09 13.97
C ARG A 51 -4.28 3.94 12.98
N GLY A 52 -3.74 4.03 11.77
CA GLY A 52 -4.01 3.08 10.70
C GLY A 52 -5.39 3.29 10.07
N GLU A 53 -5.99 4.47 10.25
CA GLU A 53 -7.29 4.88 9.72
C GLU A 53 -7.16 5.59 8.36
N ALA A 54 -5.93 6.00 7.99
CA ALA A 54 -5.62 6.61 6.71
C ALA A 54 -4.26 6.14 6.19
N ILE A 55 -4.05 6.30 4.88
CA ILE A 55 -2.76 6.06 4.22
C ILE A 55 -2.15 7.42 3.88
N LEU A 56 -0.84 7.56 4.12
CA LEU A 56 -0.10 8.78 3.79
C LEU A 56 0.34 8.73 2.32
N GLU A 57 0.07 9.79 1.56
CA GLU A 57 0.53 9.89 0.18
C GLU A 57 2.06 9.90 0.09
N HIS A 58 2.59 9.35 -1.01
CA HIS A 58 4.03 9.28 -1.27
C HIS A 58 4.74 10.64 -1.17
N ALA A 59 4.05 11.72 -1.60
CA ALA A 59 4.57 13.09 -1.58
C ALA A 59 4.90 13.59 -0.16
N TYR A 60 4.15 13.13 0.86
CA TYR A 60 4.39 13.47 2.27
C TYR A 60 5.22 12.42 2.99
N LEU A 61 5.16 11.15 2.55
CA LEU A 61 5.89 10.07 3.18
C LEU A 61 7.41 10.23 3.02
N PHE A 62 7.90 10.58 1.83
CA PHE A 62 9.35 10.74 1.63
C PHE A 62 9.96 11.84 2.52
N PRO A 63 9.45 13.09 2.52
CA PRO A 63 9.98 14.15 3.39
C PRO A 63 9.85 13.83 4.87
N LEU A 64 8.77 13.14 5.28
CA LEU A 64 8.60 12.69 6.66
C LEU A 64 9.72 11.72 7.09
N LEU A 65 10.06 10.74 6.25
CA LEU A 65 11.10 9.76 6.58
C LEU A 65 12.50 10.39 6.63
N ILE A 66 12.76 11.37 5.77
CA ILE A 66 13.99 12.18 5.83
C ILE A 66 14.03 12.99 7.13
N TYR A 67 12.94 13.67 7.49
CA TYR A 67 12.85 14.43 8.75
C TYR A 67 13.08 13.53 9.98
N LEU A 68 12.49 12.33 9.98
CA LEU A 68 12.67 11.35 11.05
C LEU A 68 14.07 10.71 11.05
N GLY A 69 14.90 11.02 10.05
CA GLY A 69 16.26 10.51 9.88
C GLY A 69 16.30 9.00 9.72
N CYS A 70 15.41 8.47 8.89
CA CYS A 70 15.48 7.10 8.39
C CYS A 70 16.59 6.96 7.36
N ASP A 71 17.31 5.83 7.40
CA ASP A 71 18.25 5.48 6.33
C ASP A 71 17.52 4.93 5.09
N GLU A 72 18.28 4.67 4.02
CA GLU A 72 17.74 4.18 2.75
C GLU A 72 17.00 2.83 2.88
N HIS A 73 17.52 1.91 3.72
CA HIS A 73 16.89 0.60 3.91
C HIS A 73 15.56 0.73 4.63
N GLU A 74 15.51 1.55 5.68
CA GLU A 74 14.27 1.86 6.41
C GLU A 74 13.26 2.55 5.51
N GLN A 75 13.70 3.50 4.68
CA GLN A 75 12.83 4.18 3.73
C GLN A 75 12.16 3.18 2.78
N ARG A 76 12.96 2.34 2.10
CA ARG A 76 12.44 1.31 1.18
C ARG A 76 11.46 0.37 1.86
N PHE A 77 11.78 -0.08 3.07
CA PHE A 77 10.91 -0.98 3.82
C PHE A 77 9.58 -0.32 4.20
N ILE A 78 9.59 0.95 4.64
CA ILE A 78 8.38 1.67 5.03
C ILE A 78 7.52 1.99 3.81
N PHE A 79 8.11 2.35 2.67
CA PHE A 79 7.36 2.51 1.41
C PHE A 79 6.66 1.22 1.02
N HIS A 80 7.36 0.09 1.08
CA HIS A 80 6.75 -1.21 0.79
C HIS A 80 5.54 -1.51 1.69
N LEU A 81 5.62 -1.21 2.98
CA LEU A 81 4.49 -1.37 3.89
C LEU A 81 3.35 -0.39 3.58
N ALA A 82 3.65 0.83 3.17
CA ALA A 82 2.65 1.82 2.76
C ALA A 82 1.90 1.35 1.50
N GLU A 83 2.60 0.78 0.52
CA GLU A 83 1.99 0.20 -0.69
C GLU A 83 1.05 -0.97 -0.36
N ILE A 84 1.47 -1.87 0.54
CA ILE A 84 0.61 -2.98 0.99
C ILE A 84 -0.66 -2.42 1.66
N ALA A 85 -0.51 -1.46 2.57
CA ALA A 85 -1.63 -0.85 3.28
C ALA A 85 -2.59 -0.11 2.34
N ALA A 86 -2.07 0.56 1.31
CA ALA A 86 -2.88 1.19 0.26
C ALA A 86 -3.73 0.15 -0.50
N ARG A 87 -3.12 -0.97 -0.92
CA ARG A 87 -3.83 -2.06 -1.61
C ARG A 87 -4.92 -2.68 -0.73
N GLU A 88 -4.63 -2.91 0.54
CA GLU A 88 -5.62 -3.44 1.49
C GLU A 88 -6.82 -2.50 1.66
N SER A 89 -6.58 -1.19 1.74
CA SER A 89 -7.66 -0.20 1.86
C SER A 89 -8.55 -0.13 0.62
N TYR A 90 -7.98 -0.31 -0.58
CA TYR A 90 -8.73 -0.37 -1.83
C TYR A 90 -9.66 -1.60 -1.87
N ILE A 91 -9.15 -2.78 -1.48
CA ILE A 91 -9.95 -4.01 -1.43
C ILE A 91 -11.14 -3.90 -0.46
N GLN A 92 -10.99 -3.12 0.62
CA GLN A 92 -12.08 -2.90 1.59
C GLN A 92 -13.09 -1.82 1.17
N THR A 93 -12.73 -0.93 0.23
CA THR A 93 -13.58 0.16 -0.23
C THR A 93 -14.32 -0.16 -1.53
N GLU A 94 -13.94 -1.21 -2.26
CA GLU A 94 -14.82 -1.78 -3.26
C GLU A 94 -16.03 -2.41 -2.55
N PRO A 95 -17.26 -1.89 -2.72
CA PRO A 95 -18.43 -2.70 -2.41
C PRO A 95 -18.29 -3.95 -3.27
N SER A 96 -18.60 -5.11 -2.68
CA SER A 96 -18.75 -6.39 -3.36
C SER A 96 -19.58 -6.22 -4.63
N THR A 97 -18.92 -5.86 -5.72
CA THR A 97 -19.50 -5.90 -7.05
C THR A 97 -19.26 -7.33 -7.47
N GLU A 98 -20.13 -8.20 -6.96
CA GLU A 98 -20.39 -9.49 -7.56
C GLU A 98 -20.46 -9.30 -9.07
N GLY A 99 -19.51 -9.85 -9.83
CA GLY A 99 -19.66 -9.85 -11.29
C GLY A 99 -18.44 -10.09 -12.16
N TYR A 100 -17.20 -9.83 -11.73
CA TYR A 100 -16.05 -9.90 -12.65
C TYR A 100 -14.78 -10.50 -12.05
N SER A 101 -14.84 -11.73 -11.55
CA SER A 101 -13.60 -12.51 -11.29
C SER A 101 -13.75 -14.02 -11.48
N LEU A 102 -14.62 -14.45 -12.39
CA LEU A 102 -14.73 -15.87 -12.79
C LEU A 102 -14.62 -16.09 -14.32
N LYS A 103 -14.52 -15.03 -15.14
CA LYS A 103 -14.32 -15.16 -16.59
C LYS A 103 -12.87 -15.22 -17.05
N LEU A 104 -11.90 -15.02 -16.15
CA LEU A 104 -10.46 -15.12 -16.48
C LEU A 104 -9.87 -16.51 -16.24
N PHE A 105 -10.61 -17.41 -15.60
CA PHE A 105 -10.18 -18.80 -15.34
C PHE A 105 -11.16 -19.85 -15.91
N GLN A 106 -12.12 -19.45 -16.75
CA GLN A 106 -13.02 -20.35 -17.49
C GLN A 106 -12.84 -20.20 -19.01
N SER A 107 -11.61 -20.40 -19.47
CA SER A 107 -11.32 -20.71 -20.88
C SER A 107 -10.28 -21.82 -20.93
N HIS A 108 -10.68 -23.00 -20.47
CA HIS A 108 -10.17 -24.29 -20.90
C HIS A 108 -11.21 -25.35 -20.53
N ASP A 109 -12.35 -25.29 -21.21
CA ASP A 109 -13.04 -26.49 -21.62
C ASP A 109 -12.87 -26.54 -23.13
N ASP A 110 -11.78 -27.16 -23.59
CA ASP A 110 -11.67 -27.66 -24.96
C ASP A 110 -12.64 -28.84 -25.08
N THR A 111 -13.93 -28.53 -25.11
CA THR A 111 -14.94 -29.42 -25.67
C THR A 111 -15.12 -28.96 -27.11
N ASP A 112 -14.40 -29.61 -28.02
CA ASP A 112 -14.72 -29.55 -29.44
C ASP A 112 -15.58 -30.77 -29.79
N PRO A 113 -16.90 -30.59 -30.07
CA PRO A 113 -17.67 -31.61 -30.73
C PRO A 113 -18.27 -31.13 -32.06
N GLU A 114 -17.68 -30.13 -32.74
CA GLU A 114 -18.14 -29.71 -34.07
C GLU A 114 -17.01 -29.57 -35.12
N ALA A 115 -15.93 -30.33 -34.98
CA ALA A 115 -15.02 -30.64 -36.08
C ALA A 115 -15.58 -31.69 -37.08
N ASP A 116 -16.90 -31.70 -37.31
CA ASP A 116 -17.57 -32.61 -38.24
C ASP A 116 -18.61 -31.83 -39.08
N ARG A 117 -18.12 -31.08 -40.08
CA ARG A 117 -18.85 -30.67 -41.31
C ARG A 117 -17.98 -29.75 -42.17
N ILE A 118 -17.12 -30.34 -42.99
CA ILE A 118 -16.74 -29.73 -44.28
C ILE A 118 -17.06 -30.77 -45.35
N THR A 119 -18.31 -30.76 -45.79
CA THR A 119 -18.75 -31.39 -47.04
C THR A 119 -18.23 -30.60 -48.23
N ASP A 120 -17.68 -31.37 -49.19
CA ASP A 120 -17.58 -31.14 -50.64
C ASP A 120 -17.92 -29.76 -51.21
N GLU A 121 -16.99 -29.21 -52.00
CA GLU A 121 -17.23 -29.02 -53.43
C GLU A 121 -15.93 -28.61 -54.18
N HIS A 122 -15.56 -29.43 -55.16
CA HIS A 122 -14.64 -29.06 -56.25
C HIS A 122 -15.17 -27.81 -56.99
N PRO A 123 -14.27 -27.00 -57.55
CA PRO A 123 -14.39 -26.81 -59.00
C PRO A 123 -13.07 -26.96 -59.75
N ARG A 124 -13.29 -27.32 -61.02
CA ARG A 124 -12.34 -27.66 -62.08
C ARG A 124 -11.42 -26.50 -62.45
N LEU A 125 -10.17 -26.82 -62.78
CA LEU A 125 -9.53 -26.62 -64.10
C LEU A 125 -8.22 -27.42 -64.17
#